data_AF-A0A0R2C9B2-F1
#
_entry.id   AF-A0A0R2C9B2-F1
#
_cell.length_a   1.000
_cell.length_b   1.000
_cell.length_c   1.000
_cell.angle_alpha   90.00
_cell.angle_beta   90.00
_cell.angle_gamma   90.00
#
_symmetry.space_group_name_H-M   'P 1'
#
loop_
_entity.id
_entity.type
_entity.pdbx_description
1 polymer ?
#
loop_
_entity_poly.entity_id
_entity_poly.type
_entity_poly.pdbx_seq_one_letter_code
_entity_poly.pdbx_strand_id
1 'polypeptide(L)'
;MGLSGCGQTKSSHSSAASSSTKLVMHKYTTAQLQSRYDQICNLTVRPLLKLVYGTSVDDLKPTLKRNQTKLEHLALELKNNSSNTATTQALSGYVTDAEAVLKAVSDNNQTEFNAATKKFFKKSSNIAKSNFSGHTPQSLITYSQAVQSAAKANSSSSSSSSSSTTSSSSSTTSSSSHSSK
;
A
#
# COMPACT_ATOMS: atom_id res chain seq x y z
N MET A 1 -4.85 -66.82 11.29
CA MET A 1 -4.05 -65.67 10.79
C MET A 1 -4.64 -64.41 11.40
N GLY A 2 -4.49 -64.13 12.69
CA GLY A 2 -3.28 -63.61 13.31
C GLY A 2 -3.65 -62.28 14.01
N LEU A 3 -4.42 -62.38 15.10
CA LEU A 3 -4.64 -61.32 16.09
C LEU A 3 -3.40 -61.29 17.00
N SER A 4 -2.72 -60.14 17.15
CA SER A 4 -1.97 -59.71 18.35
C SER A 4 -0.97 -58.62 18.01
N GLY A 5 -0.88 -57.57 18.84
CA GLY A 5 0.23 -56.64 18.76
C GLY A 5 0.11 -55.31 19.49
N CYS A 6 -0.68 -55.20 20.56
CA CYS A 6 -0.58 -54.09 21.51
C CYS A 6 0.71 -54.28 22.34
N GLY A 7 1.70 -53.40 22.15
CA GLY A 7 2.90 -53.33 22.99
C GLY A 7 2.85 -52.12 23.90
N GLN A 8 2.31 -52.29 25.11
CA GLN A 8 2.58 -51.40 26.24
C GLN A 8 3.83 -51.89 26.98
N THR A 9 4.82 -51.03 27.13
CA THR A 9 5.81 -51.13 28.21
C THR A 9 5.73 -49.88 29.07
N LYS A 10 5.29 -50.04 30.32
CA LYS A 10 5.43 -49.05 31.39
C LYS A 10 6.85 -49.11 31.94
N SER A 11 7.45 -47.95 32.19
CA SER A 11 8.29 -47.71 33.37
C SER A 11 8.27 -46.24 33.72
N SER A 12 7.87 -45.97 34.96
CA SER A 12 7.81 -44.67 35.59
C SER A 12 9.23 -44.18 35.91
N HIS A 13 9.56 -42.94 35.52
CA HIS A 13 10.51 -42.12 36.28
C HIS A 13 10.02 -40.69 36.28
N SER A 14 9.68 -40.18 37.45
CA SER A 14 9.46 -38.76 37.70
C SER A 14 10.70 -37.99 37.29
N SER A 15 10.55 -37.00 36.42
CA SER A 15 11.54 -35.96 36.23
C SER A 15 10.83 -34.67 35.89
N ALA A 16 11.27 -33.64 36.59
CA ALA A 16 10.72 -32.31 36.75
C ALA A 16 10.10 -31.68 35.51
N ALA A 17 9.11 -30.83 35.79
CA ALA A 17 8.62 -29.79 34.91
C ALA A 17 9.77 -29.13 34.13
N SER A 18 9.71 -29.25 32.82
CA SER A 18 10.21 -28.24 31.92
C SER A 18 9.21 -28.14 30.80
N SER A 19 8.18 -27.35 31.06
CA SER A 19 7.40 -26.66 30.04
C SER A 19 8.38 -25.77 29.27
N SER A 20 9.22 -26.38 28.44
CA SER A 20 9.96 -25.68 27.42
C SER A 20 8.90 -25.19 26.45
N THR A 21 8.39 -23.99 26.70
CA THR A 21 7.69 -23.20 25.71
C THR A 21 8.61 -23.20 24.51
N LYS A 22 8.36 -24.08 23.55
CA LYS A 22 9.04 -24.05 22.26
C LYS A 22 8.66 -22.70 21.70
N LEU A 23 9.52 -21.71 21.90
CA LEU A 23 9.57 -20.50 21.10
C LEU A 23 9.72 -21.04 19.68
N VAL A 24 8.61 -21.18 18.97
CA VAL A 24 8.60 -21.45 17.54
C VAL A 24 9.20 -20.20 16.92
N MET A 25 10.53 -20.13 16.93
CA MET A 25 11.26 -19.08 16.24
C MET A 25 11.02 -19.31 14.76
N HIS A 26 10.11 -18.54 14.19
CA HIS A 26 9.86 -18.57 12.77
C HIS A 26 11.12 -18.04 12.06
N LYS A 27 11.82 -18.93 11.35
CA LYS A 27 12.91 -18.58 10.44
C LYS A 27 12.27 -18.16 9.12
N TYR A 28 11.96 -16.88 8.94
CA TYR A 28 11.42 -16.43 7.66
C TYR A 28 12.50 -16.44 6.59
N THR A 29 12.18 -17.01 5.45
CA THR A 29 13.01 -16.92 4.24
C THR A 29 12.90 -15.52 3.63
N THR A 30 13.87 -15.13 2.79
CA THR A 30 13.83 -13.85 2.07
C THR A 30 12.55 -13.68 1.26
N ALA A 31 12.04 -14.76 0.65
CA ALA A 31 10.77 -14.75 -0.08
C ALA A 31 9.56 -14.49 0.83
N GLN A 32 9.55 -15.01 2.06
CA GLN A 32 8.49 -14.73 3.04
C GLN A 32 8.55 -13.28 3.52
N LEU A 33 9.74 -12.75 3.79
CA LEU A 33 9.93 -11.34 4.14
C LEU A 33 9.52 -10.41 2.99
N GLN A 34 9.81 -10.79 1.74
CA GLN A 34 9.36 -10.07 0.55
C GLN A 34 7.83 -10.12 0.39
N SER A 35 7.20 -11.27 0.64
CA SER A 35 5.73 -11.37 0.62
C SER A 35 5.09 -10.47 1.68
N ARG A 36 5.66 -10.40 2.89
CA ARG A 36 5.19 -9.48 3.93
C ARG A 36 5.39 -8.03 3.53
N TYR A 37 6.52 -7.69 2.92
CA TYR A 37 6.78 -6.37 2.35
C TYR A 37 5.69 -5.95 1.33
N ASP A 38 5.35 -6.84 0.40
CA ASP A 38 4.27 -6.62 -0.58
C ASP A 38 2.89 -6.50 0.07
N GLN A 39 2.63 -7.28 1.12
CA GLN A 39 1.37 -7.21 1.87
C GLN A 39 1.22 -5.88 2.61
N ILE A 40 2.25 -5.42 3.32
CA ILE A 40 2.26 -4.10 3.99
C ILE A 40 1.94 -3.02 2.95
N CYS A 41 2.62 -3.08 1.81
CA CYS A 41 2.41 -2.14 0.73
C CYS A 41 0.97 -2.15 0.20
N ASN A 42 0.43 -3.33 -0.07
CA ASN A 42 -0.95 -3.49 -0.54
C ASN A 42 -1.99 -2.96 0.45
N LEU A 43 -1.82 -3.22 1.74
CA LEU A 43 -2.75 -2.80 2.79
C LEU A 43 -2.79 -1.26 2.93
N THR A 44 -1.66 -0.59 2.74
CA THR A 44 -1.58 0.87 2.77
C THR A 44 -2.06 1.49 1.47
N VAL A 45 -1.62 0.98 0.32
CA VAL A 45 -1.80 1.64 -0.97
C VAL A 45 -3.19 1.42 -1.58
N ARG A 46 -3.82 0.25 -1.39
CA ARG A 46 -5.19 -0.01 -1.90
C ARG A 46 -6.25 0.99 -1.41
N PRO A 47 -6.37 1.32 -0.11
CA PRO A 47 -7.34 2.32 0.33
C PRO A 47 -7.01 3.71 -0.21
N LEU A 48 -5.74 4.08 -0.36
CA LEU A 48 -5.35 5.33 -1.01
C LEU A 48 -5.76 5.36 -2.48
N LEU A 49 -5.64 4.24 -3.18
CA LEU A 49 -6.07 4.11 -4.57
C LEU A 49 -7.58 4.30 -4.70
N LYS A 50 -8.38 3.74 -3.78
CA LYS A 50 -9.82 3.99 -3.72
C LYS A 50 -10.17 5.45 -3.47
N LEU A 51 -9.39 6.12 -2.60
CA LEU A 51 -9.53 7.55 -2.37
C LEU A 51 -9.26 8.37 -3.64
N VAL A 52 -8.21 8.01 -4.40
CA VAL A 52 -7.90 8.62 -5.71
C VAL A 52 -9.05 8.42 -6.72
N TYR A 53 -9.71 7.26 -6.70
CA TYR A 53 -10.89 6.99 -7.51
C TYR A 53 -12.19 7.64 -7.00
N GLY A 54 -12.12 8.48 -5.96
CA GLY A 54 -13.27 9.25 -5.47
C GLY A 54 -14.06 8.58 -4.34
N THR A 55 -13.54 7.53 -3.70
CA THR A 55 -14.16 6.98 -2.48
C THR A 55 -13.93 7.91 -1.29
N SER A 56 -15.00 8.28 -0.58
CA SER A 56 -14.92 9.11 0.62
C SER A 56 -14.14 8.43 1.75
N VAL A 57 -13.50 9.22 2.60
CA VAL A 57 -12.76 8.71 3.78
C VAL A 57 -13.69 7.96 4.73
N ASP A 58 -14.93 8.42 4.91
CA ASP A 58 -15.91 7.75 5.79
C ASP A 58 -16.25 6.33 5.35
N ASP A 59 -16.44 6.08 4.05
CA ASP A 59 -16.61 4.74 3.49
C ASP A 59 -15.34 3.87 3.62
N LEU A 60 -14.18 4.52 3.68
CA LEU A 60 -12.90 3.84 3.85
C LEU A 60 -12.56 3.53 5.31
N LYS A 61 -13.07 4.27 6.31
CA LYS A 61 -12.81 4.04 7.75
C LYS A 61 -12.85 2.57 8.19
N PRO A 62 -13.88 1.75 7.86
CA PRO A 62 -13.88 0.33 8.23
C PRO A 62 -12.75 -0.46 7.56
N THR A 63 -12.39 -0.12 6.32
CA THR A 63 -11.26 -0.72 5.60
C THR A 63 -9.93 -0.29 6.21
N LEU A 64 -9.77 0.99 6.58
CA LEU A 64 -8.57 1.53 7.22
C LEU A 64 -8.31 0.85 8.57
N LYS A 65 -9.34 0.71 9.43
CA LYS A 65 -9.25 -0.02 10.70
C LYS A 65 -8.87 -1.49 10.49
N ARG A 66 -9.51 -2.18 9.55
CA ARG A 66 -9.18 -3.58 9.24
C ARG A 66 -7.75 -3.76 8.75
N ASN A 67 -7.25 -2.80 7.97
CA ASN A 67 -5.88 -2.82 7.48
C ASN A 67 -4.87 -2.50 8.60
N GLN A 68 -5.18 -1.60 9.53
CA GLN A 68 -4.38 -1.38 10.74
C GLN A 68 -4.25 -2.67 11.57
N THR A 69 -5.35 -3.37 11.86
CA THR A 69 -5.28 -4.64 12.61
C THR A 69 -4.41 -5.69 11.90
N LYS A 70 -4.48 -5.76 10.56
CA LYS A 70 -3.61 -6.66 9.78
C LYS A 70 -2.14 -6.25 9.84
N LEU A 71 -1.87 -4.95 9.86
CA LEU A 71 -0.53 -4.41 10.01
C LEU A 71 0.03 -4.71 11.41
N GLU A 72 -0.75 -4.53 12.47
CA GLU A 72 -0.36 -4.91 13.83
C GLU A 72 -0.04 -6.41 13.93
N HIS A 73 -0.88 -7.26 13.33
CA HIS A 73 -0.61 -8.70 13.27
C HIS A 73 0.70 -9.01 12.55
N LEU A 74 0.97 -8.36 11.41
CA LEU A 74 2.23 -8.49 10.70
C LEU A 74 3.43 -7.99 11.52
N ALA A 75 3.29 -6.89 12.28
CA ALA A 75 4.34 -6.41 13.18
C ALA A 75 4.62 -7.43 14.30
N LEU A 76 3.59 -8.07 14.86
CA LEU A 76 3.75 -9.14 15.85
C LEU A 76 4.43 -10.37 15.25
N GLU A 77 4.02 -10.79 14.04
CA GLU A 77 4.65 -11.89 13.31
C GLU A 77 6.12 -11.62 13.00
N LEU A 78 6.45 -10.39 12.60
CA LEU A 78 7.83 -9.95 12.36
C LEU A 78 8.63 -9.89 13.67
N LYS A 79 8.05 -9.37 14.76
CA LYS A 79 8.76 -9.30 16.05
C LYS A 79 9.09 -10.68 16.62
N ASN A 80 8.31 -11.70 16.28
CA ASN A 80 8.55 -13.08 16.69
C ASN A 80 9.55 -13.84 15.78
N ASN A 81 10.13 -13.16 14.78
CA ASN A 81 11.14 -13.74 13.92
C ASN A 81 12.55 -13.51 14.48
N SER A 82 13.37 -14.56 14.42
CA SER A 82 14.76 -14.55 14.91
C SER A 82 15.79 -14.78 13.79
N SER A 83 15.48 -14.41 12.54
CA SER A 83 16.36 -14.53 11.37
C SER A 83 16.22 -13.38 10.40
N ASN A 84 17.34 -12.84 9.92
CA ASN A 84 17.38 -11.57 9.19
C ASN A 84 16.85 -10.40 10.03
N THR A 85 17.37 -10.24 11.26
CA THR A 85 16.99 -9.20 12.23
C THR A 85 17.00 -7.79 11.63
N ALA A 86 17.96 -7.46 10.76
CA ALA A 86 18.02 -6.17 10.08
C ALA A 86 16.81 -5.95 9.14
N THR A 87 16.48 -6.93 8.30
CA THR A 87 15.33 -6.87 7.39
C THR A 87 14.02 -6.84 8.18
N THR A 88 13.93 -7.63 9.25
CA THR A 88 12.76 -7.69 10.14
C THR A 88 12.54 -6.37 10.88
N GLN A 89 13.60 -5.72 11.38
CA GLN A 89 13.51 -4.37 11.97
C GLN A 89 13.09 -3.33 10.93
N ALA A 90 13.65 -3.39 9.72
CA ALA A 90 13.29 -2.48 8.65
C ALA A 90 11.80 -2.63 8.28
N LEU A 91 11.30 -3.86 8.19
CA LEU A 91 9.89 -4.16 7.95
C LEU A 91 9.00 -3.73 9.11
N SER A 92 9.41 -3.93 10.36
CA SER A 92 8.66 -3.44 11.52
C SER A 92 8.55 -1.91 11.49
N GLY A 93 9.64 -1.21 11.19
CA GLY A 93 9.62 0.24 11.02
C GLY A 93 8.80 0.69 9.80
N TYR A 94 8.65 -0.15 8.78
CA TYR A 94 7.81 0.09 7.62
C TYR A 94 6.31 -0.11 7.94
N VAL A 95 5.97 -1.07 8.80
CA VAL A 95 4.61 -1.23 9.35
C VAL A 95 4.20 0.02 10.13
N THR A 96 5.05 0.54 11.01
CA THR A 96 4.72 1.75 11.78
C THR A 96 4.45 2.96 10.88
N ASP A 97 5.24 3.14 9.82
CA ASP A 97 5.01 4.20 8.85
C ASP A 97 3.71 3.97 8.05
N ALA A 98 3.37 2.71 7.74
CA ALA A 98 2.10 2.34 7.11
C ALA A 98 0.88 2.71 7.95
N GLU A 99 0.93 2.43 9.25
CA GLU A 99 -0.13 2.76 10.20
C GLU A 99 -0.31 4.26 10.35
N ALA A 100 0.79 5.02 10.38
CA ALA A 100 0.76 6.48 10.40
C ALA A 100 0.05 7.05 9.17
N VAL A 101 0.28 6.47 7.98
CA VAL A 101 -0.44 6.85 6.75
C VAL A 101 -1.94 6.58 6.88
N LEU A 102 -2.33 5.37 7.28
CA LEU A 102 -3.76 5.01 7.44
C LEU A 102 -4.47 5.87 8.49
N LYS A 103 -3.74 6.23 9.55
CA LYS A 103 -4.26 7.10 10.61
C LYS A 103 -4.44 8.53 10.12
N ALA A 104 -3.44 9.10 9.44
CA ALA A 104 -3.54 10.44 8.88
C ALA A 104 -4.68 10.58 7.85
N VAL A 105 -4.92 9.54 7.05
CA VAL A 105 -6.10 9.48 6.15
C VAL A 105 -7.40 9.48 6.95
N SER A 106 -7.48 8.66 8.00
CA SER A 106 -8.67 8.58 8.87
C SER A 106 -8.96 9.90 9.57
N ASP A 107 -7.91 10.60 9.99
CA ASP A 107 -7.95 11.90 10.68
C ASP A 107 -8.14 13.09 9.70
N ASN A 108 -8.24 12.83 8.38
CA ASN A 108 -8.32 13.85 7.33
C ASN A 108 -7.18 14.87 7.34
N ASN A 109 -6.01 14.51 7.89
CA ASN A 109 -4.86 15.40 8.03
C ASN A 109 -3.94 15.31 6.81
N GLN A 110 -4.14 16.21 5.85
CA GLN A 110 -3.41 16.17 4.59
C GLN A 110 -1.89 16.44 4.73
N THR A 111 -1.49 17.24 5.72
CA THR A 111 -0.07 17.53 5.99
C THR A 111 0.64 16.30 6.55
N GLU A 112 0.05 15.68 7.58
CA GLU A 112 0.57 14.42 8.14
C GLU A 112 0.53 13.31 7.11
N PHE A 113 -0.54 13.22 6.32
CA PHE A 113 -0.67 12.23 5.26
C PHE A 113 0.47 12.34 4.24
N ASN A 114 0.76 13.55 3.73
CA ASN A 114 1.86 13.74 2.78
C ASN A 114 3.22 13.42 3.41
N ALA A 115 3.45 13.81 4.67
CA ALA A 115 4.69 13.54 5.39
C ALA A 115 4.88 12.04 5.64
N ALA A 116 3.85 11.36 6.16
CA ALA A 116 3.85 9.93 6.42
C ALA A 116 3.99 9.12 5.12
N THR A 117 3.28 9.51 4.07
CA THR A 117 3.38 8.86 2.76
C THR A 117 4.78 8.99 2.17
N LYS A 118 5.39 10.18 2.22
CA LYS A 118 6.80 10.35 1.79
C LYS A 118 7.76 9.46 2.57
N LYS A 119 7.61 9.39 3.90
CA LYS A 119 8.44 8.49 4.74
C LYS A 119 8.23 7.03 4.37
N PHE A 120 6.98 6.61 4.24
CA PHE A 120 6.60 5.26 3.85
C PHE A 120 7.23 4.85 2.51
N PHE A 121 7.03 5.64 1.45
CA PHE A 121 7.58 5.36 0.12
C PHE A 121 9.12 5.37 0.11
N LYS A 122 9.75 6.30 0.83
CA LYS A 122 11.22 6.38 0.94
C LYS A 122 11.79 5.12 1.61
N LYS A 123 11.15 4.66 2.69
CA LYS A 123 11.57 3.46 3.41
C LYS A 123 11.31 2.20 2.61
N SER A 124 10.16 2.14 1.93
CA SER A 124 9.82 1.10 0.95
C SER A 124 10.94 0.92 -0.08
N SER A 125 11.32 2.01 -0.75
CA SER A 125 12.38 2.01 -1.77
C SER A 125 13.73 1.60 -1.20
N ASN A 126 14.05 2.01 0.02
CA ASN A 126 15.32 1.67 0.67
C ASN A 126 15.38 0.17 1.03
N ILE A 127 14.29 -0.37 1.57
CA ILE A 127 14.15 -1.80 1.88
C ILE A 127 14.24 -2.63 0.59
N ALA A 128 13.49 -2.24 -0.45
CA ALA A 128 13.54 -2.90 -1.75
C ALA A 128 14.96 -2.97 -2.32
N LYS A 129 15.67 -1.84 -2.37
CA LYS A 129 17.04 -1.77 -2.89
C LYS A 129 18.03 -2.58 -2.05
N SER A 130 17.91 -2.50 -0.72
CA SER A 130 18.88 -3.12 0.18
C SER A 130 18.64 -4.60 0.45
N ASN A 131 17.40 -5.09 0.39
CA ASN A 131 17.04 -6.46 0.85
C ASN A 131 16.39 -7.31 -0.24
N PHE A 132 15.80 -6.71 -1.28
CA PHE A 132 14.99 -7.41 -2.29
C PHE A 132 15.41 -7.08 -3.72
N SER A 133 16.68 -6.75 -3.95
CA SER A 133 17.25 -6.47 -5.28
C SER A 133 16.49 -5.40 -6.09
N GLY A 134 15.88 -4.42 -5.42
CA GLY A 134 15.10 -3.36 -6.06
C GLY A 134 13.65 -3.74 -6.42
N HIS A 135 13.12 -4.85 -5.90
CA HIS A 135 11.75 -5.26 -6.16
C HIS A 135 10.74 -4.17 -5.76
N THR A 136 10.02 -3.66 -6.76
CA THR A 136 8.96 -2.67 -6.55
C THR A 136 7.59 -3.36 -6.62
N PRO A 137 6.81 -3.33 -5.52
CA PRO A 137 5.46 -3.87 -5.48
C PRO A 137 4.57 -3.31 -6.58
N GLN A 138 3.79 -4.16 -7.23
CA GLN A 138 2.90 -3.75 -8.32
C GLN A 138 1.91 -2.67 -7.88
N SER A 139 1.47 -2.72 -6.63
CA SER A 139 0.53 -1.76 -6.06
C SER A 139 1.07 -0.34 -6.00
N LEU A 140 2.39 -0.17 -5.79
CA LEU A 140 3.04 1.15 -5.85
C LEU A 140 3.06 1.71 -7.27
N ILE A 141 3.31 0.83 -8.24
CA ILE A 141 3.32 1.20 -9.67
C ILE A 141 1.92 1.65 -10.08
N THR A 142 0.89 0.86 -9.75
CA THR A 142 -0.51 1.21 -10.05
C THR A 142 -0.93 2.51 -9.37
N TYR A 143 -0.53 2.73 -8.11
CA TYR A 143 -0.85 3.97 -7.42
C TYR A 143 -0.17 5.18 -8.02
N SER A 144 1.12 5.09 -8.37
CA SER A 144 1.82 6.19 -9.03
C SER A 144 1.16 6.55 -10.36
N GLN A 145 0.78 5.55 -11.17
CA GLN A 145 0.03 5.76 -12.41
C GLN A 145 -1.35 6.40 -12.17
N ALA A 146 -2.09 5.94 -11.17
CA ALA A 146 -3.41 6.48 -10.84
C ALA A 146 -3.33 7.93 -10.35
N VAL A 147 -2.37 8.27 -9.49
CA VAL A 147 -2.14 9.65 -9.03
C VAL A 147 -1.75 10.56 -10.19
N GLN A 148 -0.85 10.10 -11.07
CA GLN A 148 -0.48 10.86 -12.28
C GLN A 148 -1.68 11.04 -13.23
N SER A 149 -2.52 10.02 -13.39
CA SER A 149 -3.71 10.08 -14.23
C SER A 149 -4.77 11.02 -13.66
N ALA A 150 -4.97 11.00 -12.34
CA ALA A 150 -5.87 11.93 -11.64
C ALA A 150 -5.36 13.38 -11.73
N ALA A 151 -4.05 13.60 -11.61
CA ALA A 151 -3.44 14.91 -11.82
C ALA A 151 -3.61 15.40 -13.27
N LYS A 152 -3.44 14.51 -14.26
CA LYS A 152 -3.67 14.82 -15.69
C LYS A 152 -5.14 15.10 -16.02
N ALA A 153 -6.07 14.38 -15.39
CA ALA A 153 -7.50 14.66 -15.53
C ALA A 153 -7.85 16.05 -14.99
N ASN A 154 -7.24 16.46 -13.87
CA ASN A 154 -7.42 17.79 -13.29
C ASN A 154 -6.72 18.92 -14.08
N SER A 155 -5.66 18.62 -14.84
CA SER A 155 -5.08 19.58 -15.80
C SER A 155 -5.86 19.65 -17.12
N SER A 156 -6.67 18.64 -17.44
CA SER A 156 -7.49 18.60 -18.65
C SER A 156 -8.87 19.27 -18.48
N SER A 157 -9.26 19.60 -17.24
CA SER A 157 -10.41 20.46 -16.93
C SER A 157 -10.06 21.96 -16.92
N SER A 158 -8.80 22.32 -17.20
CA SER A 158 -8.34 23.69 -17.48
C SER A 158 -8.11 23.93 -18.97
N SER A 159 -8.98 23.39 -19.82
CA SER A 159 -9.17 23.90 -21.18
C SER A 159 -10.67 24.09 -21.38
N SER A 160 -11.19 25.11 -20.72
CA SER A 160 -12.48 25.71 -21.04
C SER A 160 -12.46 26.12 -22.51
N SER A 161 -13.40 25.57 -23.27
CA SER A 161 -14.21 26.29 -24.26
C SER A 161 -13.56 27.56 -24.82
N SER A 162 -12.84 27.42 -25.93
CA SER A 162 -12.79 28.49 -26.92
C SER A 162 -13.80 28.13 -28.00
N SER A 163 -15.04 28.55 -27.76
CA SER A 163 -15.98 28.83 -28.84
C SER A 163 -15.39 29.94 -29.70
N SER A 164 -14.77 29.55 -30.82
CA SER A 164 -14.55 30.46 -31.94
C SER A 164 -15.61 30.15 -32.97
N THR A 165 -16.78 30.77 -32.83
CA THR A 165 -17.59 31.15 -33.98
C THR A 165 -16.69 31.97 -34.91
N THR A 166 -16.09 31.31 -35.89
CA THR A 166 -15.56 31.98 -37.08
C THR A 166 -16.35 31.44 -38.25
N SER A 167 -17.47 32.11 -38.49
CA SER A 167 -18.14 32.14 -39.77
C SER A 167 -17.08 32.45 -40.83
N SER A 168 -16.63 31.41 -41.52
CA SER A 168 -15.86 31.56 -42.75
C SER A 168 -16.87 31.64 -43.88
N SER A 169 -17.48 32.81 -44.00
CA SER A 169 -18.22 33.21 -45.20
C SER A 169 -17.19 33.52 -46.28
N SER A 170 -16.99 32.57 -47.19
CA SER A 170 -16.26 32.79 -48.43
C SER A 170 -17.15 33.52 -49.45
N SER A 171 -16.96 34.84 -49.50
CA SER A 171 -16.87 35.68 -50.70
C SER A 171 -17.68 35.33 -51.96
N THR A 172 -18.67 36.18 -52.27
CA THR A 172 -18.89 36.68 -53.64
C THR A 172 -19.17 38.19 -53.62
N THR A 173 -18.22 38.94 -54.17
CA THR A 173 -18.30 40.22 -54.87
C THR A 173 -19.65 40.95 -54.93
N SER A 174 -19.67 42.26 -54.61
CA SER A 174 -20.15 43.34 -55.50
C SER A 174 -20.27 44.69 -54.76
N SER A 175 -19.38 45.62 -55.16
CA SER A 175 -19.68 47.00 -55.59
C SER A 175 -20.47 47.99 -54.72
N SER A 176 -19.82 49.15 -54.51
CA SER A 176 -20.40 50.52 -54.56
C SER A 176 -21.24 50.97 -53.36
N SER A 177 -21.28 52.20 -52.87
CA SER A 177 -20.46 53.43 -52.93
C SER A 177 -21.12 54.38 -51.93
N HIS A 178 -20.33 55.31 -51.41
CA HIS A 178 -20.69 56.68 -51.08
C HIS A 178 -21.42 57.06 -49.77
N SER A 179 -20.84 58.11 -49.20
CA SER A 179 -21.15 58.86 -47.99
C SER A 179 -22.54 59.49 -47.93
N SER A 180 -23.00 59.65 -46.69
CA SER A 180 -24.02 60.61 -46.29
C SER A 180 -23.45 62.03 -46.22
N LYS A 181 -24.30 63.00 -46.59
CA LYS A 181 -24.17 64.46 -46.51
C LYS A 181 -23.42 65.17 -47.62
#